data_AF-A0A034VK77-F1
#
_entry.id   AF-A0A034VK77-F1
#
_cell.length_a   1.000
_cell.length_b   1.000
_cell.length_c   1.000
_cell.angle_alpha   90.00
_cell.angle_beta   90.00
_cell.angle_gamma   90.00
#
_symmetry.space_group_name_H-M   'P 1'
#
loop_
_entity.id
_entity.type
_entity.pdbx_description
1 polymer ?
#
loop_
_entity_poly.entity_id
_entity_poly.type
_entity_poly.pdbx_seq_one_letter_code
_entity_poly.pdbx_strand_id
1 'polypeptide(L)'
;AQLLLSAKVLTTNASRKIFNTIGMWVPAAATIALGFVDANSADLAVILLTVAVGTNSATFLGGFVNHIDLSPNFAGTLMGITNCAANCMSIIAPLVVGVIVTDTTNPNQWRLIFYVVAFYYFIGNLLFITLGSTKLQPWNEPVKRDTDHERIKFQVVVDDLELKQSKLESS
;
A
#
# COMPACT_ATOMS: atom_id res chain seq x y z
N ALA A 1 18.71 -5.35 -3.83
CA ALA A 1 17.45 -5.77 -4.49
C ALA A 1 17.69 -6.62 -5.75
N GLN A 2 18.61 -6.24 -6.65
CA GLN A 2 18.87 -6.99 -7.89
C GLN A 2 19.60 -8.35 -7.69
N LEU A 3 20.39 -8.51 -6.62
CA LEU A 3 21.09 -9.78 -6.32
C LEU A 3 20.15 -10.94 -5.90
N LEU A 4 18.92 -10.65 -5.48
CA LEU A 4 17.93 -11.67 -5.07
C LEU A 4 17.02 -12.16 -6.21
N LEU A 5 17.13 -11.56 -7.41
CA LEU A 5 16.41 -12.03 -8.60
C LEU A 5 17.08 -13.25 -9.27
N SER A 6 18.36 -13.50 -8.98
CA SER A 6 19.14 -14.59 -9.58
C SER A 6 18.89 -15.96 -8.93
N ALA A 7 18.42 -15.99 -7.68
CA ALA A 7 18.18 -17.23 -6.94
C ALA A 7 16.76 -17.75 -7.18
N LYS A 8 16.61 -18.42 -8.33
CA LYS A 8 15.41 -19.09 -8.86
C LYS A 8 14.90 -20.27 -8.00
N VAL A 9 14.79 -20.12 -6.68
CA VAL A 9 14.54 -21.26 -5.75
C VAL A 9 13.39 -21.03 -4.76
N LEU A 10 12.94 -19.80 -4.51
CA LEU A 10 11.71 -19.52 -3.75
C LEU A 10 10.97 -18.36 -4.40
N THR A 11 9.68 -18.55 -4.71
CA THR A 11 8.79 -17.57 -5.37
C THR A 11 9.05 -16.17 -4.83
N THR A 12 9.41 -15.20 -5.68
CA THR A 12 9.65 -13.77 -5.33
C THR A 12 8.55 -13.13 -4.47
N ASN A 13 7.36 -13.71 -4.50
CA ASN A 13 6.23 -13.41 -3.62
C ASN A 13 6.49 -13.76 -2.15
N ALA A 14 7.02 -14.95 -1.86
CA ALA A 14 7.25 -15.44 -0.50
C ALA A 14 8.37 -14.65 0.20
N SER A 15 9.45 -14.33 -0.50
CA SER A 15 10.53 -13.51 0.08
C SER A 15 10.05 -12.09 0.39
N ARG A 16 9.29 -11.44 -0.50
CA ARG A 16 8.69 -10.12 -0.26
C ARG A 16 7.65 -10.13 0.86
N LYS A 17 6.90 -11.24 1.02
CA LYS A 17 6.00 -11.45 2.16
C LYS A 17 6.76 -11.51 3.47
N ILE A 18 7.80 -12.36 3.53
CA ILE A 18 8.62 -12.51 4.74
C ILE A 18 9.30 -11.19 5.13
N PHE A 19 9.87 -10.44 4.17
CA PHE A 19 10.49 -9.15 4.45
C PHE A 19 9.49 -8.10 4.96
N ASN A 20 8.28 -8.02 4.38
CA ASN A 20 7.24 -7.13 4.88
C ASN A 20 6.72 -7.55 6.26
N THR A 21 6.55 -8.86 6.49
CA THR A 21 6.17 -9.40 7.79
C THR A 21 7.20 -9.05 8.85
N ILE A 22 8.50 -9.24 8.58
CA ILE A 22 9.56 -8.82 9.49
C ILE A 22 9.50 -7.29 9.70
N GLY A 23 9.30 -6.51 8.63
CA GLY A 23 9.17 -5.05 8.68
C GLY A 23 7.93 -4.53 9.43
N MET A 24 6.88 -5.33 9.59
CA MET A 24 5.69 -5.00 10.39
C MET A 24 5.79 -5.53 11.83
N TRP A 25 6.47 -6.65 12.03
CA TRP A 25 6.65 -7.24 13.35
C TRP A 25 7.67 -6.49 14.20
N VAL A 26 8.71 -5.90 13.59
CA VAL A 26 9.68 -5.05 14.29
C VAL A 26 8.99 -3.84 14.96
N PRO A 27 8.21 -3.00 14.26
CA PRO A 27 7.49 -1.91 14.91
C PRO A 27 6.42 -2.40 15.89
N ALA A 28 5.76 -3.53 15.65
CA ALA A 28 4.82 -4.11 16.62
C ALA A 28 5.51 -4.52 17.93
N ALA A 29 6.64 -5.23 17.86
CA ALA A 29 7.43 -5.63 19.02
C ALA A 29 8.01 -4.42 19.77
N ALA A 30 8.52 -3.42 19.03
CA ALA A 30 9.03 -2.18 19.61
C ALA A 30 7.92 -1.39 20.35
N THR A 31 6.70 -1.38 19.82
CA THR A 31 5.55 -0.70 20.44
C THR A 31 5.08 -1.43 21.72
N ILE A 32 5.08 -2.76 21.71
CA ILE A 32 4.79 -3.55 22.93
C ILE A 32 5.88 -3.31 23.98
N ALA A 33 7.16 -3.36 23.58
CA ALA A 33 8.29 -3.11 24.47
C ALA A 33 8.21 -1.71 25.11
N LEU A 34 7.79 -0.70 24.34
CA LEU A 34 7.54 0.65 24.84
C LEU A 34 6.51 0.69 25.98
N GLY A 35 5.48 -0.17 25.95
CA GLY A 35 4.48 -0.29 27.02
C GLY A 35 4.99 -0.89 28.33
N PHE A 36 6.20 -1.47 28.32
CA PHE A 36 6.88 -1.98 29.50
C PHE A 36 8.03 -1.10 29.97
N VAL A 37 8.35 -0.01 29.25
CA VAL A 37 9.40 0.93 29.68
C VAL A 37 8.89 1.78 30.83
N ASP A 38 9.66 1.83 31.91
CA ASP A 38 9.36 2.65 33.08
C ASP A 38 9.55 4.15 32.76
N ALA A 39 8.76 5.00 33.43
CA ALA A 39 8.77 6.45 33.24
C ALA A 39 10.14 7.12 33.52
N ASN A 40 11.02 6.46 34.29
CA ASN A 40 12.37 6.93 34.58
C ASN A 40 13.37 6.72 33.44
N SER A 41 13.00 5.99 32.38
CA SER A 41 13.89 5.67 31.25
C SER A 41 13.39 6.27 29.94
N ALA A 42 13.19 7.60 29.93
CA ALA A 42 12.73 8.34 28.75
C ALA A 42 13.64 8.14 27.53
N ASP A 43 14.96 8.02 27.73
CA ASP A 43 15.92 7.79 26.64
C ASP A 43 15.66 6.48 25.89
N LEU A 44 15.36 5.40 26.63
CA LEU A 44 15.02 4.11 26.03
C LEU A 44 13.71 4.19 25.25
N ALA A 45 12.71 4.89 25.80
CA ALA A 45 11.42 5.09 25.13
C ALA A 45 11.58 5.82 23.79
N VAL A 46 12.41 6.87 23.74
CA VAL A 46 12.66 7.65 22.52
C VAL A 46 13.40 6.81 21.47
N ILE A 47 14.40 6.02 21.87
CA ILE A 47 15.14 5.14 20.94
C ILE A 47 14.20 4.08 20.35
N LEU A 48 13.40 3.41 21.19
CA LEU A 48 12.42 2.41 20.75
C LEU A 48 11.38 3.01 19.79
N LEU A 49 10.86 4.20 20.10
CA LEU A 49 9.91 4.89 19.23
C LEU A 49 10.54 5.25 17.88
N THR A 50 11.79 5.74 17.89
CA THR A 50 12.52 6.12 16.67
C THR A 50 12.73 4.92 15.76
N VAL A 51 13.12 3.77 16.32
CA VAL A 51 13.28 2.51 15.57
C VAL A 51 11.94 2.03 15.01
N ALA A 52 10.86 2.11 15.80
CA ALA A 52 9.53 1.72 15.37
C ALA A 52 9.05 2.57 14.19
N VAL A 53 9.09 3.89 14.32
CA VAL A 53 8.62 4.83 13.28
C VAL A 53 9.52 4.79 12.03
N GLY A 54 10.84 4.68 12.23
CA GLY A 54 11.80 4.54 11.13
C GLY A 54 11.56 3.28 10.30
N THR A 55 11.33 2.14 10.96
CA THR A 55 11.02 0.87 10.28
C THR A 55 9.65 0.93 9.59
N ASN A 56 8.64 1.53 10.24
CA ASN A 56 7.31 1.68 9.65
C ASN A 56 7.33 2.51 8.34
N SER A 57 8.18 3.53 8.28
CA SER A 57 8.37 4.36 7.08
C SER A 57 8.94 3.56 5.90
N ALA A 58 9.85 2.63 6.17
CA ALA A 58 10.41 1.74 5.15
C ALA A 58 9.36 0.76 4.60
N THR A 59 8.48 0.24 5.45
CA THR A 59 7.35 -0.60 5.03
C THR A 59 6.35 0.18 4.17
N PHE A 60 6.10 1.47 4.49
CA PHE A 60 5.21 2.31 3.70
C PHE A 60 5.72 2.48 2.26
N LEU A 61 7.03 2.75 2.08
CA LEU A 61 7.65 2.84 0.76
C LEU A 61 7.52 1.51 -0.03
N GLY A 62 7.71 0.37 0.63
CA GLY A 62 7.58 -0.94 -0.02
C GLY A 62 6.14 -1.32 -0.40
N GLY A 63 5.17 -1.01 0.45
CA GLY A 63 3.74 -1.29 0.22
C GLY A 63 3.13 -0.38 -0.86
N PHE A 64 3.49 0.90 -0.86
CA PHE A 64 3.02 1.85 -1.87
C PHE A 64 3.56 1.53 -3.27
N VAL A 65 4.84 1.17 -3.36
CA VAL A 65 5.46 0.73 -4.62
C VAL A 65 4.81 -0.57 -5.12
N ASN A 66 4.46 -1.51 -4.23
CA ASN A 66 3.72 -2.71 -4.63
C ASN A 66 2.34 -2.41 -5.24
N HIS A 67 1.60 -1.40 -4.78
CA HIS A 67 0.32 -1.02 -5.39
C HIS A 67 0.48 -0.45 -6.80
N ILE A 68 1.54 0.32 -7.02
CA ILE A 68 1.88 0.93 -8.32
C ILE A 68 2.40 -0.15 -9.29
N ASP A 69 3.23 -1.07 -8.79
CA ASP A 69 3.80 -2.18 -9.57
C ASP A 69 2.76 -3.26 -9.93
N LEU A 70 1.75 -3.47 -9.09
CA LEU A 70 0.75 -4.53 -9.27
C LEU A 70 -0.37 -4.16 -10.25
N SER A 71 -0.73 -2.88 -10.33
CA SER A 71 -1.88 -2.42 -11.13
C SER A 71 -1.76 -0.95 -11.58
N PRO A 72 -0.88 -0.61 -12.53
CA PRO A 72 -0.69 0.77 -12.98
C PRO A 72 -1.97 1.41 -13.55
N ASN A 73 -2.87 0.63 -14.15
CA ASN A 73 -4.11 1.14 -14.76
C ASN A 73 -5.20 1.49 -13.73
N PHE A 74 -5.22 0.82 -12.57
CA PHE A 74 -6.19 1.05 -11.49
C PHE A 74 -5.57 1.71 -10.25
N ALA A 75 -4.27 2.01 -10.29
CA ALA A 75 -3.51 2.56 -9.17
C ALA A 75 -4.16 3.82 -8.59
N GLY A 76 -4.62 4.75 -9.45
CA GLY A 76 -5.24 6.01 -8.99
C GLY A 76 -6.54 5.80 -8.19
N THR A 77 -7.43 4.90 -8.66
CA THR A 77 -8.70 4.63 -7.97
C THR A 77 -8.46 3.86 -6.66
N LEU A 78 -7.57 2.86 -6.69
CA LEU A 78 -7.25 2.05 -5.51
C LEU A 78 -6.52 2.89 -4.44
N MET A 79 -5.59 3.76 -4.86
CA MET A 79 -4.89 4.71 -3.99
C MET A 79 -5.83 5.75 -3.40
N GLY A 80 -6.87 6.18 -4.14
CA GLY A 80 -7.93 7.04 -3.63
C GLY A 80 -8.76 6.38 -2.54
N ILE A 81 -9.21 5.13 -2.75
CA ILE A 81 -9.96 4.35 -1.76
C ILE A 81 -9.10 4.11 -0.50
N THR A 82 -7.84 3.70 -0.68
CA THR A 82 -6.91 3.49 0.44
C THR A 82 -6.66 4.79 1.21
N ASN A 83 -6.52 5.93 0.52
CA ASN A 83 -6.40 7.23 1.20
C ASN A 83 -7.66 7.59 1.98
N CYS A 84 -8.85 7.38 1.42
CA CYS A 84 -10.09 7.65 2.13
C CYS A 84 -10.19 6.80 3.41
N ALA A 85 -9.93 5.50 3.28
CA ALA A 85 -9.90 4.58 4.42
C ALA A 85 -8.84 4.99 5.46
N ALA A 86 -7.63 5.39 5.01
CA ALA A 86 -6.58 5.87 5.89
C ALA A 86 -7.00 7.13 6.66
N ASN A 87 -7.64 8.10 6.00
CA ASN A 87 -8.14 9.31 6.64
C ASN A 87 -9.25 9.00 7.66
N CYS A 88 -10.18 8.09 7.35
CA CYS A 88 -11.18 7.64 8.33
C CYS A 88 -10.53 7.02 9.57
N MET A 89 -9.53 6.15 9.37
CA MET A 89 -8.79 5.53 10.46
C MET A 89 -8.00 6.57 11.28
N SER A 90 -7.43 7.59 10.65
CA SER A 90 -6.74 8.70 11.32
C SER A 90 -7.66 9.53 12.22
N ILE A 91 -8.95 9.63 11.89
CA ILE A 91 -9.95 10.29 12.75
C ILE A 91 -10.34 9.38 13.92
N ILE A 92 -10.51 8.07 13.68
CA ILE A 92 -10.93 7.11 14.70
C ILE A 92 -9.83 6.86 15.74
N ALA A 93 -8.56 6.83 15.34
CA ALA A 93 -7.43 6.53 16.22
C ALA A 93 -7.36 7.41 17.50
N PRO A 94 -7.36 8.75 17.42
CA PRO A 94 -7.34 9.60 18.61
C PRO A 94 -8.63 9.52 19.45
N LEU A 95 -9.78 9.23 18.83
CA LEU A 95 -11.04 9.02 19.56
C LEU A 95 -10.96 7.76 20.43
N VAL A 96 -10.43 6.67 19.90
CA VAL A 96 -10.22 5.42 20.65
C VAL A 96 -9.24 5.64 21.80
N VAL A 97 -8.13 6.35 21.55
CA VAL A 97 -7.16 6.72 22.60
C VAL A 97 -7.82 7.54 23.70
N GLY A 98 -8.65 8.54 23.34
CA GLY A 98 -9.33 9.41 24.31
C GLY A 98 -10.39 8.70 25.16
N VAL A 99 -10.98 7.60 24.66
CA VAL A 99 -11.92 6.78 25.44
C VAL A 99 -11.18 5.82 26.37
N ILE A 100 -10.02 5.30 25.95
CA ILE A 100 -9.25 4.30 26.71
C ILE A 100 -8.38 4.95 27.80
N VAL A 101 -7.71 6.06 27.48
CA VAL A 101 -6.87 6.81 28.43
C VAL A 101 -7.72 7.89 29.09
N THR A 102 -8.29 7.52 30.23
CA THR A 102 -8.97 8.46 31.13
C THR A 102 -8.00 9.11 32.12
N ASP A 103 -6.90 8.43 32.43
CA ASP A 103 -5.83 8.88 33.32
C ASP A 103 -4.46 8.66 32.66
N THR A 104 -3.83 9.76 32.26
CA THR A 104 -2.53 9.75 31.56
C THR A 104 -1.38 9.23 32.42
N THR A 105 -1.55 9.19 33.74
CA THR A 105 -0.54 8.69 34.69
C THR A 105 -0.63 7.18 34.91
N ASN A 106 -1.72 6.53 34.46
CA ASN A 106 -1.94 5.11 34.68
C ASN A 106 -1.29 4.26 33.57
N PRO A 107 -0.21 3.51 33.86
CA PRO A 107 0.51 2.73 32.86
C PRO A 107 -0.32 1.58 32.28
N ASN A 108 -1.34 1.10 32.98
CA ASN A 108 -2.20 0.01 32.49
C ASN A 108 -3.08 0.46 31.31
N GLN A 109 -3.52 1.72 31.28
CA GLN A 109 -4.33 2.26 30.18
C GLN A 109 -3.48 2.43 28.91
N TRP A 110 -2.24 2.89 29.05
CA TRP A 110 -1.28 2.98 27.96
C TRP A 110 -0.90 1.61 27.40
N ARG A 111 -0.72 0.60 28.26
CA ARG A 111 -0.52 -0.79 27.83
C ARG A 111 -1.67 -1.31 26.98
N LEU A 112 -2.92 -0.98 27.34
CA LEU A 112 -4.08 -1.34 26.52
C LEU A 112 -4.00 -0.75 25.11
N ILE A 113 -3.63 0.53 24.98
CA ILE A 113 -3.41 1.18 23.68
C ILE A 113 -2.31 0.46 22.90
N PHE A 114 -1.18 0.17 23.53
CA PHE A 114 -0.09 -0.52 22.85
C PHE A 114 -0.50 -1.93 22.37
N TYR A 115 -1.37 -2.63 23.10
CA TYR A 115 -1.97 -3.88 22.62
C TYR A 115 -2.92 -3.68 21.44
N VAL A 116 -3.75 -2.63 21.44
CA VAL A 116 -4.62 -2.30 20.29
C VAL A 116 -3.77 -1.98 19.05
N VAL A 117 -2.68 -1.23 19.22
CA VAL A 117 -1.75 -0.92 18.12
C VAL A 117 -1.06 -2.19 17.62
N ALA A 118 -0.60 -3.08 18.51
CA ALA A 118 -0.04 -4.36 18.12
C ALA A 118 -1.04 -5.26 17.37
N PHE A 119 -2.31 -5.27 17.82
CA PHE A 119 -3.38 -5.99 17.14
C PHE A 119 -3.66 -5.44 15.74
N TYR A 120 -3.62 -4.12 15.58
CA TYR A 120 -3.73 -3.49 14.26
C TYR A 120 -2.57 -3.91 13.33
N TYR A 121 -1.33 -3.89 13.82
CA TYR A 121 -0.18 -4.41 13.06
C TYR A 121 -0.35 -5.90 12.70
N PHE A 122 -0.90 -6.70 13.60
CA PHE A 122 -1.18 -8.12 13.35
C PHE A 122 -2.21 -8.33 12.25
N ILE A 123 -3.35 -7.62 12.30
CA ILE A 123 -4.38 -7.67 11.24
C ILE A 123 -3.79 -7.19 9.92
N GLY A 124 -3.06 -6.08 9.91
CA GLY A 124 -2.42 -5.55 8.71
C GLY A 124 -1.45 -6.56 8.08
N ASN A 125 -0.63 -7.20 8.89
CA ASN A 125 0.26 -8.27 8.43
C ASN A 125 -0.52 -9.50 7.95
N LEU A 126 -1.59 -9.90 8.62
CA LEU A 126 -2.44 -11.02 8.19
C LEU A 126 -3.06 -10.75 6.82
N LEU A 127 -3.66 -9.57 6.63
CA LEU A 127 -4.21 -9.14 5.35
C LEU A 127 -3.14 -9.08 4.27
N PHE A 128 -1.92 -8.63 4.59
CA PHE A 128 -0.81 -8.63 3.64
C PHE A 128 -0.36 -10.05 3.28
N ILE A 129 -0.36 -10.99 4.22
CA ILE A 129 -0.02 -12.39 3.95
C ILE A 129 -1.11 -13.06 3.10
N THR A 130 -2.40 -12.81 3.38
CA THR A 130 -3.52 -13.44 2.68
C THR A 130 -3.79 -12.82 1.32
N LEU A 131 -3.81 -11.49 1.21
CA LEU A 131 -4.16 -10.74 0.00
C LEU A 131 -2.95 -10.26 -0.80
N GLY A 132 -1.77 -10.17 -0.18
CA GLY A 132 -0.56 -9.76 -0.87
C GLY A 132 -0.22 -10.75 -1.97
N SER A 133 -0.28 -10.30 -3.21
CA SER A 133 0.19 -11.03 -4.37
C SER A 133 1.04 -10.09 -5.19
N THR A 134 2.24 -10.53 -5.55
CA THR A 134 3.18 -9.84 -6.43
C THR A 134 3.01 -10.29 -7.89
N LYS A 135 1.95 -11.06 -8.21
CA LYS A 135 1.61 -11.43 -9.59
C LYS A 135 0.71 -10.37 -10.19
N LEU A 136 1.06 -9.86 -11.37
CA LEU A 136 0.22 -8.99 -12.20
C LEU A 136 -1.20 -9.58 -12.22
N GLN A 137 -2.16 -8.83 -11.71
CA GLN A 137 -3.52 -9.36 -11.58
C GLN A 137 -4.20 -9.40 -12.96
N PRO A 138 -4.98 -10.44 -13.28
CA PRO A 138 -5.50 -10.67 -14.64
C PRO A 138 -6.45 -9.57 -15.14
N TRP A 139 -7.03 -8.77 -14.24
CA TRP A 139 -7.83 -7.59 -14.59
C TRP A 139 -7.00 -6.34 -14.92
N ASN A 140 -5.67 -6.41 -14.85
CA ASN A 140 -4.78 -5.28 -15.16
C ASN A 140 -4.60 -5.05 -16.67
N GLU A 141 -5.02 -6.01 -17.50
CA GLU A 141 -5.12 -5.76 -18.93
C GLU A 141 -6.20 -4.70 -19.16
N PRO A 142 -5.89 -3.57 -19.82
CA PRO A 142 -6.94 -2.66 -20.24
C PRO A 142 -7.90 -3.48 -21.12
N VAL A 143 -9.21 -3.32 -20.91
CA VAL A 143 -10.20 -3.70 -21.92
C VAL A 143 -9.63 -3.23 -23.24
N LYS A 144 -9.33 -4.15 -24.17
CA LYS A 144 -8.94 -3.78 -25.53
C LYS A 144 -10.05 -2.84 -26.01
N ARG A 145 -9.81 -1.53 -26.01
CA ARG A 145 -10.56 -0.67 -26.90
C ARG A 145 -10.23 -1.24 -28.26
N ASP A 146 -11.24 -1.73 -28.96
CA ASP A 146 -11.10 -2.20 -30.33
C ASP A 146 -10.49 -1.06 -31.16
N THR A 147 -9.16 -1.02 -31.20
CA THR A 147 -8.38 -0.10 -32.03
C THR A 147 -8.70 -0.34 -33.49
N ASP A 148 -9.28 -1.49 -33.83
CA ASP A 148 -9.85 -1.80 -35.13
C ASP A 148 -11.05 -0.90 -35.46
N HIS A 149 -11.97 -0.67 -34.52
CA HIS A 149 -13.12 0.23 -34.76
C HIS A 149 -12.72 1.69 -34.93
N GLU A 150 -11.68 2.14 -34.21
CA GLU A 150 -11.18 3.52 -34.31
C GLU A 150 -10.35 3.73 -35.58
N ARG A 151 -9.54 2.73 -35.99
CA ARG A 151 -8.81 2.72 -37.26
C ARG A 151 -9.75 2.65 -38.46
N ILE A 152 -10.79 1.82 -38.43
CA ILE A 152 -11.79 1.72 -39.50
C ILE A 152 -12.51 3.06 -39.66
N LYS A 153 -12.92 3.72 -38.58
CA LYS A 153 -13.54 5.05 -38.66
C LYS A 153 -12.60 6.09 -39.25
N PHE A 154 -11.33 6.08 -38.86
CA PHE A 154 -10.34 7.02 -39.39
C PHE A 154 -10.07 6.77 -40.88
N GLN A 155 -9.93 5.51 -41.28
CA GLN A 155 -9.72 5.14 -42.68
C GLN A 155 -10.90 5.53 -43.57
N VAL A 156 -12.14 5.25 -43.13
CA VAL A 156 -13.36 5.65 -43.86
C VAL A 156 -13.43 7.18 -44.03
N VAL A 157 -13.05 7.95 -43.01
CA VAL A 157 -13.01 9.41 -43.10
C VAL A 157 -11.92 9.89 -44.07
N VAL A 158 -10.75 9.26 -44.08
CA VAL A 158 -9.66 9.59 -45.01
C VAL A 158 -10.07 9.28 -46.45
N ASP A 159 -10.63 8.09 -46.71
CA ASP A 159 -11.09 7.68 -48.04
C ASP A 159 -12.19 8.62 -48.58
N ASP A 160 -13.11 9.07 -47.73
CA ASP A 160 -14.16 10.05 -48.09
C ASP A 160 -13.58 11.44 -48.44
N LEU A 161 -12.48 11.84 -47.79
CA LEU A 161 -11.80 13.11 -48.07
C LEU A 161 -11.04 13.05 -49.39
N GLU A 162 -10.35 11.95 -49.68
CA GLU A 162 -9.65 11.73 -50.96
C GLU A 162 -10.63 11.68 -52.14
N LEU A 163 -11.79 11.05 -51.96
CA LEU A 163 -12.86 11.05 -52.97
C LEU A 163 -13.44 12.45 -53.23
N LYS A 164 -13.53 13.30 -52.21
CA LYS A 164 -13.95 14.70 -52.40
C LYS A 164 -12.89 15.53 -53.11
N GLN A 165 -11.62 15.35 -52.79
CA GLN A 165 -10.52 16.08 -53.44
C GLN A 165 -10.38 15.70 -54.91
N SER A 166 -10.41 14.42 -55.24
CA SER A 166 -10.37 13.96 -56.64
C SER A 166 -11.52 14.48 -57.49
N LYS A 167 -12.74 14.57 -56.92
CA LYS A 167 -13.89 15.18 -57.61
C LYS A 167 -13.71 16.69 -57.84
N LEU A 168 -13.11 17.40 -56.90
CA LEU A 168 -12.81 18.84 -57.01
C LEU A 168 -11.74 19.13 -58.06
N GLU A 169 -10.74 18.26 -58.23
CA GLU A 169 -9.70 18.41 -59.26
C GLU A 169 -10.16 18.00 -60.66
N SER A 170 -11.20 17.16 -60.75
CA SER A 170 -11.80 16.71 -62.03
C SER A 170 -12.90 17.63 -62.60
N SER A 171 -13.28 18.69 -61.86
CA SER A 171 -14.30 19.68 -62.24
C SER A 171 -13.68 21.02 -62.62
#